data_AF-A0AAE4M2P0-F1
#
_entry.id   AF-A0AAE4M2P0-F1
#
_cell.length_a   1.000
_cell.length_b   1.000
_cell.length_c   1.000
_cell.angle_alpha   90.00
_cell.angle_beta   90.00
_cell.angle_gamma   90.00
#
_symmetry.space_group_name_H-M   'P 1'
#
loop_
_entity.id
_entity.type
_entity.pdbx_description
1 polymer ?
#
loop_
_entity_poly.entity_id
_entity_poly.type
_entity_poly.pdbx_seq_one_letter_code
_entity_poly.pdbx_strand_id
1 'polypeptide(L)'
;MLRQNQSFLAALPRDQWPDYFAMVDKLLPRGGLLIGYFVIDDDYHSRFPPFCLRSGELEGYLEPAFKLVESSVVANSVEVFKGREHWMVWQKSCRI
;
A
#
# COMPACT_ATOMS: atom_id res chain seq x y z
N MET A 1 -14.98 -18.74 3.90
CA MET A 1 -13.76 -18.43 3.12
C MET A 1 -13.88 -17.00 2.62
N LEU A 2 -13.68 -16.02 3.50
CA LEU A 2 -13.77 -14.61 3.13
C LEU A 2 -12.51 -14.28 2.31
N ARG A 3 -12.69 -14.00 1.01
CA ARG A 3 -11.67 -13.36 0.18
C ARG A 3 -11.35 -12.02 0.85
N GLN A 4 -10.24 -11.95 1.57
CA GLN A 4 -9.62 -10.67 1.87
C GLN A 4 -9.31 -10.06 0.50
N ASN A 5 -9.97 -8.96 0.14
CA ASN A 5 -9.57 -8.18 -1.04
C ASN A 5 -8.17 -7.63 -0.72
N GLN A 6 -7.14 -8.37 -1.14
CA GLN A 6 -5.77 -7.88 -1.18
C GLN A 6 -5.79 -6.55 -1.92
N SER A 7 -5.04 -5.56 -1.45
CA SER A 7 -5.06 -4.22 -2.04
C SER A 7 -4.89 -4.28 -3.55
N PHE A 8 -5.67 -3.46 -4.27
CA PHE A 8 -5.63 -3.38 -5.74
C PHE A 8 -4.19 -3.20 -6.26
N LEU A 9 -3.33 -2.56 -5.48
CA LEU A 9 -1.91 -2.34 -5.77
C LEU A 9 -1.13 -3.65 -6.00
N ALA A 10 -1.34 -4.68 -5.17
CA ALA A 10 -0.59 -5.95 -5.29
C ALA A 10 -0.93 -6.70 -6.59
N ALA A 11 -2.10 -6.43 -7.19
CA ALA A 11 -2.49 -7.01 -8.48
C ALA A 11 -1.97 -6.20 -9.68
N LEU A 12 -1.55 -4.94 -9.50
CA LEU A 12 -1.09 -4.07 -10.57
C LEU A 12 0.39 -4.34 -10.89
N PRO A 13 0.75 -4.47 -12.18
CA PRO A 13 2.15 -4.44 -12.61
C PRO A 13 2.90 -3.22 -12.06
N ARG A 14 4.16 -3.41 -11.64
CA ARG A 14 4.96 -2.37 -10.97
C ARG A 14 5.18 -1.11 -11.80
N ASP A 15 5.20 -1.24 -13.13
CA ASP A 15 5.30 -0.11 -14.06
C ASP A 15 4.06 0.80 -14.05
N GLN A 16 2.92 0.32 -13.55
CA GLN A 16 1.68 1.09 -13.41
C GLN A 16 1.55 1.77 -12.04
N TRP A 17 2.44 1.46 -11.09
CA TRP A 17 2.35 2.02 -9.73
C TRP A 17 2.49 3.55 -9.70
N PRO A 18 3.41 4.19 -10.45
CA PRO A 18 3.47 5.65 -10.50
C PRO A 18 2.15 6.30 -10.91
N ASP A 19 1.49 5.78 -11.95
CA ASP A 19 0.19 6.28 -12.44
C ASP A 19 -0.93 6.03 -11.43
N TYR A 20 -0.92 4.87 -10.78
CA TYR A 20 -1.85 4.56 -9.69
C TYR A 20 -1.75 5.59 -8.55
N PHE A 21 -0.54 5.87 -8.05
CA PHE A 21 -0.35 6.84 -6.96
C PHE A 21 -0.65 8.28 -7.39
N ALA A 22 -0.34 8.65 -8.64
CA ALA A 22 -0.75 9.94 -9.19
C ALA A 22 -2.29 10.08 -9.25
N MET A 23 -3.00 9.00 -9.59
CA MET A 23 -4.47 8.98 -9.59
C MET A 23 -5.04 9.04 -8.16
N VAL A 24 -4.45 8.31 -7.21
CA VAL A 24 -4.81 8.40 -5.79
C VAL A 24 -4.65 9.82 -5.26
N ASP A 25 -3.53 10.48 -5.57
CA ASP A 25 -3.34 11.88 -5.22
C ASP A 25 -4.39 12.77 -5.89
N LYS A 26 -4.63 12.63 -7.19
CA LYS A 26 -5.62 13.47 -7.90
C LYS A 26 -7.04 13.32 -7.36
N LEU A 27 -7.45 12.10 -6.99
CA LEU A 27 -8.82 11.81 -6.57
C LEU A 27 -9.09 12.11 -5.10
N LEU A 28 -8.11 11.95 -4.22
CA LEU A 28 -8.33 12.18 -2.80
C LEU A 28 -8.38 13.68 -2.48
N PRO A 29 -9.43 14.14 -1.78
CA PRO A 29 -9.47 15.50 -1.27
C PRO A 29 -8.40 15.72 -0.20
N ARG A 30 -8.15 16.98 0.14
CA ARG A 30 -7.28 17.33 1.29
C ARG A 30 -7.81 16.65 2.55
N GLY A 31 -6.92 16.03 3.33
CA GLY A 31 -7.28 15.25 4.51
C GLY A 31 -7.89 13.87 4.22
N GLY A 32 -8.06 13.50 2.95
CA GLY A 32 -8.55 12.18 2.54
C GLY A 32 -7.59 11.06 2.92
N LEU A 33 -8.14 9.85 3.11
CA LEU A 33 -7.39 8.69 3.59
C LEU A 33 -7.23 7.64 2.49
N LEU A 34 -5.99 7.20 2.28
CA LEU A 34 -5.64 5.96 1.59
C LEU A 34 -5.46 4.88 2.66
N ILE A 35 -6.34 3.88 2.66
CA ILE A 35 -6.38 2.83 3.68
C ILE A 35 -6.29 1.49 2.99
N GLY A 36 -5.47 0.59 3.51
CA GLY A 36 -5.42 -0.77 2.99
C GLY A 36 -4.41 -1.66 3.65
N TYR A 37 -4.39 -2.90 3.17
CA TYR A 37 -3.38 -3.88 3.49
C TYR A 37 -2.25 -3.81 2.47
N PHE A 38 -1.03 -3.67 2.98
CA PHE A 38 0.19 -3.58 2.20
C PHE A 38 1.13 -4.70 2.65
N VAL A 39 1.62 -5.49 1.70
CA VAL A 39 2.59 -6.55 2.00
C VAL A 39 3.98 -6.01 1.72
N ILE A 40 4.85 -6.04 2.73
CA ILE A 40 6.22 -5.56 2.65
C ILE A 40 7.16 -6.77 2.78
N ASP A 41 7.96 -7.00 1.75
CA ASP A 41 8.92 -8.10 1.68
C ASP A 41 10.05 -7.75 0.70
N ASP A 42 11.24 -7.45 1.24
CA ASP A 42 12.41 -7.07 0.45
C ASP A 42 12.93 -8.22 -0.42
N ASP A 43 12.73 -9.46 0.02
CA ASP A 43 13.21 -10.67 -0.64
C ASP A 43 12.17 -11.28 -1.60
N TYR A 44 10.95 -10.73 -1.64
CA TYR A 44 9.89 -11.23 -2.50
C TYR A 44 10.04 -10.74 -3.95
N HIS A 45 10.49 -11.64 -4.81
CA HIS A 45 10.65 -11.40 -6.24
C HIS A 45 9.74 -12.32 -7.07
N SER A 46 8.52 -11.86 -7.35
CA SER A 46 7.62 -12.55 -8.29
C SER A 46 7.51 -11.79 -9.61
N ARG A 47 7.41 -12.55 -10.72
CA ARG A 47 7.09 -12.03 -12.06
C ARG A 47 5.59 -11.83 -12.28
N PHE A 48 4.78 -12.44 -11.42
CA PHE A 48 3.32 -12.40 -11.50
C PHE A 48 2.75 -11.89 -10.17
N PRO A 49 1.59 -11.21 -10.17
CA PRO A 49 0.95 -10.80 -8.93
C PRO A 49 0.66 -11.99 -8.00
N PRO A 50 0.62 -11.78 -6.68
CA PRO A 50 0.69 -10.50 -5.98
C PRO A 50 2.13 -9.93 -5.93
N PHE A 51 2.28 -8.62 -6.10
CA PHE A 51 3.55 -7.91 -5.93
C PHE A 51 3.64 -7.34 -4.51
N CYS A 52 4.77 -7.57 -3.83
CA CYS A 52 5.04 -7.01 -2.50
C CYS A 52 5.82 -5.69 -2.63
N LEU A 53 5.56 -4.74 -1.73
CA LEU A 53 6.38 -3.55 -1.58
C LEU A 53 7.72 -3.91 -0.95
N ARG A 54 8.75 -3.13 -1.28
CA ARG A 54 9.99 -3.10 -0.50
C ARG A 54 9.87 -2.12 0.67
N SER A 55 10.70 -2.29 1.69
CA SER A 55 10.83 -1.36 2.79
C SER A 55 11.13 0.05 2.26
N GLY A 56 10.31 1.04 2.63
CA GLY A 56 10.47 2.43 2.15
C GLY A 56 9.89 2.72 0.76
N GLU A 57 9.44 1.71 0.01
CA GLU A 57 8.93 1.91 -1.35
C GLU A 57 7.62 2.69 -1.35
N LEU A 58 6.75 2.44 -0.35
CA LEU A 58 5.46 3.10 -0.24
C LEU A 58 5.61 4.59 0.14
N GLU A 59 6.52 4.88 1.06
CA GLU A 59 6.95 6.23 1.44
C GLU A 59 7.41 7.02 0.21
N GLY A 60 8.21 6.41 -0.66
CA GLY A 60 8.70 7.03 -1.88
C GLY A 60 7.61 7.46 -2.87
N TYR A 61 6.46 6.77 -2.87
CA TYR A 61 5.31 7.14 -3.71
C TYR A 61 4.38 8.18 -3.05
N LEU A 62 4.32 8.19 -1.72
CA LEU A 62 3.31 8.91 -0.97
C LEU A 62 3.82 10.21 -0.35
N GLU A 63 5.05 10.23 0.13
CA GLU A 63 5.63 11.43 0.74
C GLU A 63 6.11 12.43 -0.32
N PRO A 64 6.00 13.75 -0.05
CA PRO A 64 5.45 14.39 1.15
C PRO A 64 3.93 14.69 1.04
N ALA A 65 3.27 14.24 -0.03
CA ALA A 65 1.86 14.55 -0.28
C ALA A 65 0.93 13.90 0.76
N PHE A 66 1.32 12.72 1.25
CA PHE A 66 0.64 11.97 2.30
C PHE A 66 1.54 11.82 3.52
N LYS A 67 0.91 11.51 4.66
CA LYS A 67 1.57 11.17 5.92
C LYS A 67 1.01 9.86 6.45
N LEU A 68 1.88 8.99 6.95
CA LEU A 68 1.46 7.77 7.64
C LEU A 68 0.84 8.15 8.99
N VAL A 69 -0.40 7.72 9.20
CA VAL A 69 -1.17 7.96 10.44
C VAL A 69 -1.18 6.73 11.33
N GLU A 70 -1.29 5.54 10.72
CA GLU A 70 -1.35 4.28 11.43
C GLU A 70 -0.63 3.19 10.63
N SER A 71 0.13 2.34 11.31
CA SER A 71 0.70 1.11 10.76
C SER A 71 0.66 0.02 11.82
N SER A 72 0.08 -1.14 11.49
CA SER A 72 0.04 -2.30 12.38
C SER A 72 0.19 -3.61 11.60
N VAL A 73 0.90 -4.58 12.19
CA VAL A 73 1.07 -5.91 11.60
C VAL A 73 -0.23 -6.69 11.68
N VAL A 74 -0.63 -7.33 10.59
CA VAL A 74 -1.85 -8.13 10.53
C VAL A 74 -1.59 -9.54 11.06
N ALA A 75 -2.15 -9.86 12.23
CA ALA A 75 -1.97 -11.16 12.88
C ALA A 75 -2.66 -12.32 12.12
N ASN A 76 -3.80 -12.05 11.48
CA ASN A 76 -4.62 -13.05 10.79
C ASN A 76 -4.43 -13.01 9.26
N SER A 77 -3.19 -12.84 8.81
CA SER A 77 -2.87 -12.86 7.39
C SER A 77 -2.88 -14.28 6.82
N VAL A 78 -3.09 -14.42 5.51
CA VAL A 78 -2.93 -15.69 4.80
C VAL A 78 -1.48 -16.18 4.90
N GLU A 79 -1.23 -17.49 4.84
CA GLU A 79 0.12 -18.06 5.08
C GLU A 79 1.21 -17.42 4.21
N VAL A 80 0.90 -17.09 2.96
CA VAL A 80 1.83 -16.47 2.00
C VAL A 80 2.25 -15.05 2.40
N PHE A 81 1.56 -14.37 3.32
CA PHE A 81 1.86 -13.01 3.78
C PHE A 81 1.99 -12.87 5.29
N LYS A 82 1.98 -13.99 6.01
CA LYS A 82 2.07 -14.02 7.47
C LYS A 82 3.33 -13.28 7.95
N GLY A 83 3.12 -12.28 8.80
CA GLY A 83 4.19 -11.44 9.36
C GLY A 83 4.71 -10.34 8.44
N ARG A 84 4.16 -10.20 7.23
CA ARG A 84 4.58 -9.23 6.21
C ARG A 84 3.47 -8.30 5.74
N GLU A 85 2.22 -8.63 6.05
CA GLU A 85 1.07 -7.78 5.77
C GLU A 85 0.89 -6.75 6.89
N HIS A 86 0.79 -5.49 6.49
CA HIS A 86 0.55 -4.35 7.35
C HIS A 86 -0.78 -3.70 6.98
N TRP A 87 -1.60 -3.44 7.99
CA TRP A 87 -2.66 -2.45 7.88
C TRP A 87 -2.02 -1.06 7.95
N MET A 88 -2.29 -0.21 6.97
CA MET A 88 -1.77 1.15 6.97
C MET A 88 -2.86 2.17 6.61
N VAL A 89 -2.81 3.32 7.29
CA VAL A 89 -3.64 4.50 7.03
C VAL A 89 -2.72 5.65 6.67
N TRP A 90 -2.88 6.16 5.44
CA TRP A 90 -2.16 7.31 4.93
C TRP A 90 -3.11 8.47 4.72
N GLN A 91 -2.78 9.65 5.24
CA GLN A 91 -3.61 10.84 5.08
C GLN A 91 -2.98 11.84 4.14
N LYS A 92 -3.76 12.30 3.15
CA LYS A 92 -3.34 13.39 2.25
C LYS A 92 -3.19 14.68 3.04
N SER A 93 -2.00 15.27 2.98
CA SER A 93 -1.67 16.51 3.69
C SER A 93 -2.64 17.62 3.30
N CYS A 94 -3.22 18.27 4.31
CA CYS A 94 -3.90 19.55 4.13
C CYS A 94 -2.80 20.62 4.06
N ARG A 95 -2.21 20.86 2.87
CA ARG A 95 -1.37 22.05 2.70
C ARG A 95 -2.27 23.28 2.88
N ILE A 96 -1.92 24.12 3.85
CA ILE A 96 -2.54 25.42 4.12
C ILE A 96 -2.26 26.34 2.93
#